data_AF-A0A167EKU2-F1
#
_entry.id   AF-A0A167EKU2-F1
#
_cell.length_a   1.000
_cell.length_b   1.000
_cell.length_c   1.000
_cell.angle_alpha   90.00
_cell.angle_beta   90.00
_cell.angle_gamma   90.00
#
_symmetry.space_group_name_H-M   'P 1'
#
loop_
_entity.id
_entity.type
_entity.pdbx_description
1 polymer ?
#
loop_
_entity_poly.entity_id
_entity_poly.type
_entity_poly.pdbx_seq_one_letter_code
_entity_poly.pdbx_strand_id
1 'polypeptide(L)'
;MLHHVRLSHCDHGVVDMEAFVVTDRNTDLVWATDMCMNSQMCFRAVRYKKYARRSMNIYLPYTAVGGIFLCPGNNTVCTNENARPILPLIADRIWLQWYDFPKYRRIVQRIPYLSTPNYVDPRYPHRQDKGAEWASKLDINEDYEYSMADSLTISAVVNRVLDVLNNIFSISPGYLVWEHDPVVTELRKDTRDTLAPKLMRKLLALLMTPGSHPQLHRFLQAIQTELEPLDSIHDDTVIQHAELLPP
;
A
#
# COMPACT_ATOMS: atom_id res chain seq x y z
N MET A 1 -7.48 -12.75 21.20
CA MET A 1 -7.00 -12.85 19.82
C MET A 1 -5.55 -12.42 19.81
N LEU A 2 -4.66 -13.32 19.39
CA LEU A 2 -3.25 -13.04 19.19
C LEU A 2 -3.07 -12.55 17.76
N HIS A 3 -2.48 -11.37 17.59
CA HIS A 3 -2.10 -10.83 16.29
C HIS A 3 -0.61 -11.10 16.11
N HIS A 4 -0.23 -11.45 14.89
CA HIS A 4 1.17 -11.64 14.56
C HIS A 4 1.36 -11.37 13.08
N VAL A 5 2.52 -10.82 12.76
CA VAL A 5 3.05 -10.80 11.40
C VAL A 5 3.80 -12.10 11.20
N ARG A 6 3.61 -12.70 10.03
CA ARG A 6 4.29 -13.94 9.66
C ARG A 6 5.00 -13.78 8.33
N LEU A 7 6.29 -14.07 8.34
CA LEU A 7 7.08 -14.27 7.14
C LEU A 7 7.06 -15.77 6.84
N SER A 8 6.54 -16.15 5.68
CA SER A 8 6.54 -17.53 5.19
C SER A 8 7.39 -17.59 3.93
N HIS A 9 8.37 -18.48 3.89
CA HIS A 9 9.04 -18.87 2.66
C HIS A 9 8.38 -20.14 2.12
N CYS A 10 8.29 -20.22 0.80
CA CYS A 10 7.62 -21.31 0.11
C CYS A 10 8.56 -21.86 -0.95
N ASP A 11 8.83 -23.16 -0.87
CA ASP A 11 9.57 -23.88 -1.89
C ASP A 11 8.58 -24.75 -2.70
N HIS A 12 8.49 -24.51 -4.01
CA HIS A 12 7.56 -25.21 -4.91
C HIS A 12 6.10 -25.27 -4.41
N GLY A 13 5.64 -24.22 -3.73
CA GLY A 13 4.27 -24.13 -3.19
C GLY A 13 4.07 -24.79 -1.82
N VAL A 14 5.13 -25.35 -1.23
CA VAL A 14 5.12 -25.88 0.14
C VAL A 14 5.82 -24.90 1.06
N VAL A 15 5.20 -24.57 2.19
CA VAL A 15 5.84 -23.75 3.22
C VAL A 15 6.88 -24.60 3.95
N ASP A 16 8.15 -24.27 3.78
CA ASP A 16 9.29 -24.94 4.40
C ASP A 16 9.81 -24.18 5.62
N MET A 17 9.57 -22.87 5.67
CA MET A 17 10.13 -21.96 6.67
C MET A 17 9.14 -20.87 7.06
N GLU A 18 8.99 -20.64 8.37
CA GLU A 18 8.17 -19.55 8.92
C GLU A 18 8.91 -18.82 10.06
N ALA A 19 8.80 -17.50 10.08
CA ALA A 19 9.15 -16.65 11.20
C ALA A 19 7.94 -15.78 11.58
N PHE A 20 7.77 -15.50 12.87
CA PHE A 20 6.65 -14.71 13.36
C PHE A 20 7.11 -13.62 14.32
N VAL A 21 6.47 -12.47 14.24
CA VAL A 21 6.59 -11.37 15.20
C VAL A 21 5.21 -11.15 15.79
N VAL A 22 5.11 -11.26 17.12
CA VAL A 22 3.86 -11.00 17.82
C VAL A 22 3.57 -9.51 17.75
N THR A 23 2.34 -9.17 17.40
CA THR A 23 1.86 -7.79 17.35
C THR A 23 0.62 -7.63 18.22
N ASP A 24 0.38 -6.40 18.66
CA ASP A 24 -0.86 -6.00 19.30
C ASP A 24 -1.96 -5.78 18.25
N ARG A 25 -3.20 -5.64 18.70
CA ARG A 25 -4.35 -5.37 17.81
C ARG A 25 -4.20 -4.11 16.98
N ASN A 26 -3.47 -3.13 17.50
CA ASN A 26 -3.32 -1.81 16.91
C ASN A 26 -1.91 -1.60 16.34
N THR A 27 -1.04 -2.61 16.40
CA THR A 27 0.28 -2.53 15.78
C THR A 27 0.29 -3.31 14.48
N ASP A 28 0.63 -2.59 13.42
CA ASP A 28 0.86 -3.11 12.09
C ASP A 28 2.27 -3.76 12.03
N LEU A 29 2.71 -4.16 10.84
CA LEU A 29 4.08 -4.55 10.56
C LEU A 29 5.07 -3.50 11.10
N VAL A 30 5.89 -3.93 12.07
CA VAL A 30 7.01 -3.14 12.58
C VAL A 30 8.19 -3.35 11.64
N TRP A 31 8.50 -2.32 10.87
CA TRP A 31 9.64 -2.32 9.96
C TRP A 31 10.98 -2.24 10.72
N ALA A 32 12.07 -2.55 10.02
CA ALA A 32 13.44 -2.55 10.57
C ALA A 32 13.61 -3.44 11.83
N THR A 33 12.71 -4.41 12.02
CA THR A 33 12.74 -5.36 13.13
C THR A 33 13.15 -6.74 12.63
N ASP A 34 14.02 -7.40 13.38
CA ASP A 34 14.53 -8.72 13.02
C ASP A 34 13.50 -9.81 13.28
N MET A 35 13.22 -10.59 12.24
CA MET A 35 12.38 -11.79 12.25
C MET A 35 13.30 -13.01 12.19
N CYS A 36 13.66 -13.54 13.36
CA CYS A 36 14.61 -14.64 13.46
C CYS A 36 13.91 -15.99 13.41
N MET A 37 14.38 -16.87 12.52
CA MET A 37 13.98 -18.28 12.49
C MET A 37 14.75 -19.11 13.51
N ASN A 38 16.04 -18.81 13.66
CA ASN A 38 16.94 -19.40 14.63
C ASN A 38 17.97 -18.34 15.05
N SER A 39 18.94 -18.71 15.88
CA SER A 39 19.95 -17.76 16.36
C SER A 39 20.91 -17.26 15.27
N GLN A 40 20.96 -17.86 14.08
CA GLN A 40 21.90 -17.52 13.02
C GLN A 40 21.25 -16.83 11.82
N MET A 41 19.95 -17.05 11.60
CA MET A 41 19.21 -16.58 10.43
C MET A 41 18.06 -15.68 10.87
N CYS A 42 18.26 -14.38 10.64
CA CYS A 42 17.26 -13.34 10.88
C CYS A 42 16.99 -12.59 9.59
N PHE A 43 15.71 -12.29 9.36
CA PHE A 43 15.26 -11.51 8.22
C PHE A 43 14.79 -10.16 8.69
N ARG A 44 15.12 -9.12 7.94
CA ARG A 44 14.62 -7.77 8.21
C ARG A 44 13.89 -7.25 6.98
N ALA A 45 12.63 -6.87 7.18
CA ALA A 45 11.86 -6.14 6.18
C ALA A 45 12.13 -4.65 6.32
N VAL A 46 12.44 -4.00 5.20
CA VAL A 46 12.78 -2.57 5.12
C VAL A 46 11.97 -1.95 4.00
N ARG A 47 11.44 -0.74 4.20
CA ARG A 47 10.68 -0.02 3.15
C ARG A 47 11.44 1.16 2.58
N TYR A 48 11.03 1.60 1.38
CA TYR A 48 11.57 2.81 0.76
C TYR A 48 11.29 4.05 1.61
N LYS A 49 12.22 5.02 1.55
CA LYS A 49 12.11 6.35 2.17
C LYS A 49 10.72 7.00 2.02
N LYS A 50 10.12 6.95 0.83
CA LYS A 50 8.78 7.52 0.56
C LYS A 50 7.62 6.87 1.33
N TYR A 51 7.85 5.70 1.94
CA TYR A 51 6.88 4.98 2.76
C TYR A 51 7.21 5.00 4.25
N ALA A 52 8.42 5.39 4.64
CA ALA A 52 8.91 5.25 6.01
C ALA A 52 8.19 6.17 7.03
N ARG A 53 7.63 7.31 6.61
CA ARG A 53 6.85 8.19 7.51
C ARG A 53 5.36 7.85 7.62
N ARG A 54 4.89 6.77 6.99
CA ARG A 54 3.46 6.43 7.03
C ARG A 54 3.09 5.81 8.36
N SER A 55 1.93 6.24 8.89
CA SER A 55 1.30 5.66 10.08
C SER A 55 0.59 4.34 9.81
N MET A 56 0.18 4.08 8.56
CA MET A 56 -0.49 2.85 8.13
C MET A 56 0.34 2.17 7.03
N ASN A 57 0.55 0.86 7.12
CA ASN A 57 1.31 0.12 6.10
C ASN A 57 0.42 -0.42 4.96
N ILE A 58 -0.64 0.31 4.60
CA ILE A 58 -1.46 -0.03 3.44
C ILE A 58 -0.83 0.57 2.18
N TYR A 59 -0.66 -0.29 1.17
CA TYR A 59 -0.04 0.06 -0.09
C TYR A 59 -0.96 -0.32 -1.26
N LEU A 60 -0.79 0.38 -2.38
CA LEU A 60 -1.45 -0.01 -3.62
C LEU A 60 -0.87 -1.35 -4.06
N PRO A 61 -1.69 -2.35 -4.43
CA PRO A 61 -1.18 -3.65 -4.87
C PRO A 61 -0.22 -3.50 -6.03
N TYR A 62 0.73 -4.41 -6.11
CA TYR A 62 1.76 -4.46 -7.15
C TYR A 62 2.75 -3.30 -7.13
N THR A 63 2.76 -2.48 -6.08
CA THR A 63 3.78 -1.43 -5.92
C THR A 63 4.97 -1.94 -5.14
N ALA A 64 6.17 -1.53 -5.56
CA ALA A 64 7.42 -1.81 -4.84
C ALA A 64 7.43 -1.04 -3.51
N VAL A 65 7.36 -1.74 -2.39
CA VAL A 65 7.32 -1.13 -1.05
C VAL A 65 8.71 -1.09 -0.42
N GLY A 66 9.54 -2.08 -0.69
CA GLY A 66 10.82 -2.23 -0.01
C GLY A 66 11.59 -3.48 -0.41
N GLY A 67 12.21 -4.13 0.56
CA GLY A 67 12.90 -5.40 0.39
C GLY A 67 13.14 -6.16 1.69
N ILE A 68 13.50 -7.43 1.54
CA ILE A 68 13.93 -8.30 2.63
C ILE A 68 15.45 -8.43 2.58
N PHE A 69 16.06 -8.29 3.74
CA PHE A 69 17.49 -8.48 3.96
C PHE A 69 17.73 -9.64 4.92
N LEU A 70 18.82 -10.37 4.69
CA LEU A 70 19.37 -11.33 5.62
C LEU A 70 20.31 -10.59 6.57
N CYS A 71 20.03 -10.66 7.86
CA CYS A 71 20.85 -10.09 8.92
C CYS A 71 21.68 -11.19 9.61
N PRO A 72 22.90 -10.87 10.07
CA PRO A 72 23.67 -11.79 10.91
C PRO A 72 22.93 -12.01 12.24
N GLY A 73 22.80 -13.28 12.65
CA GLY A 73 22.21 -13.64 13.93
C GLY A 73 23.15 -13.42 15.14
N ASN A 74 22.80 -13.98 16.30
CA ASN A 74 23.57 -13.96 17.55
C ASN A 74 23.76 -12.55 18.17
N ASN A 75 22.70 -11.75 18.21
CA ASN A 75 22.67 -10.41 18.83
C ASN A 75 23.63 -9.39 18.19
N THR A 76 24.16 -9.65 17.01
CA THR A 76 24.86 -8.62 16.24
C THR A 76 23.85 -7.65 15.66
N VAL A 77 24.09 -6.35 15.82
CA VAL A 77 23.22 -5.31 15.26
C VAL A 77 23.27 -5.39 13.74
N CYS A 78 22.11 -5.48 13.09
CA CYS A 78 22.03 -5.45 11.64
C CYS A 78 22.27 -4.01 11.13
N THR A 79 23.21 -3.86 10.21
CA THR A 79 23.64 -2.57 9.62
C THR A 79 23.68 -2.69 8.10
N ASN A 80 23.78 -1.54 7.42
CA ASN A 80 23.89 -1.48 5.95
C ASN A 80 25.09 -2.28 5.39
N GLU A 81 26.14 -2.46 6.19
CA GLU A 81 27.38 -3.12 5.77
C GLU A 81 27.31 -4.65 5.90
N ASN A 82 26.55 -5.15 6.87
CA ASN A 82 26.46 -6.59 7.17
C ASN A 82 25.19 -7.25 6.61
N ALA A 83 24.17 -6.45 6.29
CA ALA A 83 22.92 -6.94 5.74
C ALA A 83 23.10 -7.34 4.28
N ARG A 84 22.57 -8.51 3.91
CA ARG A 84 22.58 -9.00 2.53
C ARG A 84 21.19 -8.91 1.92
N PRO A 85 21.00 -8.20 0.79
CA PRO A 85 19.70 -8.16 0.12
C PRO A 85 19.33 -9.55 -0.40
N ILE A 86 18.07 -9.93 -0.21
CA ILE A 86 17.51 -11.20 -0.70
C ILE A 86 16.60 -10.93 -1.90
N LEU A 87 15.47 -10.26 -1.66
CA LEU A 87 14.44 -10.00 -2.66
C LEU A 87 13.67 -8.70 -2.35
N PRO A 88 13.16 -8.01 -3.38
CA PRO A 88 12.31 -6.84 -3.18
C PRO A 88 10.93 -7.25 -2.66
N LEU A 89 10.29 -6.34 -1.92
CA LEU A 89 8.93 -6.47 -1.39
C LEU A 89 7.95 -5.67 -2.22
N ILE A 90 6.86 -6.34 -2.60
CA ILE A 90 5.77 -5.78 -3.38
C ILE A 90 4.49 -5.88 -2.54
N ALA A 91 3.66 -4.86 -2.61
CA ALA A 91 2.35 -4.87 -2.00
C ALA A 91 1.44 -5.94 -2.62
N ASP A 92 0.81 -6.76 -1.80
CA ASP A 92 -0.19 -7.72 -2.25
C ASP A 92 -1.62 -7.16 -2.18
N ARG A 93 -2.58 -7.92 -2.67
CA ARG A 93 -4.01 -7.59 -2.66
C ARG A 93 -4.62 -7.93 -1.31
N ILE A 94 -4.63 -6.97 -0.38
CA ILE A 94 -5.18 -7.13 0.98
C ILE A 94 -6.63 -7.65 1.04
N TRP A 95 -7.41 -7.45 -0.02
CA TRP A 95 -8.79 -7.93 -0.12
C TRP A 95 -8.91 -9.44 -0.38
N LEU A 96 -7.82 -10.11 -0.78
CA LEU A 96 -7.76 -11.56 -0.94
C LEU A 96 -7.46 -12.28 0.39
N GLN A 97 -8.13 -11.85 1.46
CA GLN A 97 -8.03 -12.50 2.76
C GLN A 97 -8.75 -13.86 2.75
N TRP A 98 -8.29 -14.78 3.59
CA TRP A 98 -8.93 -16.10 3.75
C TRP A 98 -8.91 -16.57 5.20
N TYR A 99 -9.69 -17.60 5.50
CA TYR A 99 -9.81 -18.20 6.83
C TYR A 99 -9.30 -19.63 6.82
N ASP A 100 -8.37 -19.94 7.72
CA ASP A 100 -7.85 -21.28 7.96
C ASP A 100 -8.45 -21.88 9.23
N PHE A 101 -8.74 -23.18 9.17
CA PHE A 101 -9.32 -23.96 10.27
C PHE A 101 -8.43 -25.16 10.65
N PRO A 102 -7.19 -24.94 11.12
CA PRO A 102 -6.19 -26.01 11.24
C PRO A 102 -6.59 -27.14 12.20
N LYS A 103 -7.50 -26.91 13.16
CA LYS A 103 -7.98 -27.93 14.14
C LYS A 103 -9.44 -27.74 14.57
N TYR A 104 -10.31 -27.18 13.72
CA TYR A 104 -11.74 -26.87 13.98
C TYR A 104 -12.08 -25.98 15.20
N ARG A 105 -11.15 -25.72 16.12
CA ARG A 105 -11.34 -24.93 17.35
C ARG A 105 -10.72 -23.53 17.29
N ARG A 106 -9.92 -23.27 16.27
CA ARG A 106 -9.24 -21.98 16.07
C ARG A 106 -9.46 -21.54 14.63
N ILE A 107 -10.08 -20.38 14.48
CA ILE A 107 -10.24 -19.69 13.21
C ILE A 107 -9.06 -18.74 13.09
N VAL A 108 -8.28 -18.86 12.01
CA VAL A 108 -7.17 -17.98 11.72
C VAL A 108 -7.51 -17.20 10.46
N GLN A 109 -7.71 -15.89 10.59
CA GLN A 109 -7.83 -15.01 9.43
C GLN A 109 -6.44 -14.67 8.93
N ARG A 110 -6.23 -14.78 7.63
CA ARG A 110 -4.98 -14.41 6.96
C ARG A 110 -5.26 -13.30 5.98
N ILE A 111 -4.44 -12.25 6.06
CA ILE A 111 -4.50 -11.10 5.18
C ILE A 111 -3.14 -11.05 4.45
N PRO A 112 -3.11 -11.27 3.13
CA PRO A 112 -1.86 -11.15 2.38
C PRO A 112 -1.45 -9.68 2.36
N TYR A 113 -0.20 -9.41 2.75
CA TYR A 113 0.27 -8.03 2.92
C TYR A 113 1.32 -7.64 1.91
N LEU A 114 2.42 -8.40 1.91
CA LEU A 114 3.55 -8.19 1.04
C LEU A 114 3.97 -9.54 0.47
N SER A 115 4.41 -9.55 -0.77
CA SER A 115 4.99 -10.71 -1.42
C SER A 115 6.26 -10.33 -2.17
N THR A 116 7.13 -11.32 -2.38
CA THR A 116 8.28 -11.18 -3.26
C THR A 116 7.88 -11.57 -4.68
N PRO A 117 8.44 -10.94 -5.72
CA PRO A 117 8.15 -11.33 -7.09
C PRO A 117 8.63 -12.76 -7.35
N ASN A 118 7.84 -13.50 -8.13
CA ASN A 118 8.25 -14.80 -8.63
C ASN A 118 9.28 -14.65 -9.76
N TYR A 119 10.06 -15.69 -10.05
CA TYR A 119 11.04 -15.77 -11.14
C TYR A 119 10.46 -15.38 -12.52
N VAL A 120 9.16 -15.63 -12.74
CA VAL A 120 8.45 -15.32 -13.99
C VAL A 120 7.84 -13.92 -14.02
N ASP A 121 8.01 -13.09 -12.99
CA ASP A 121 7.44 -11.75 -12.96
C ASP A 121 8.22 -10.80 -13.90
N PRO A 122 7.61 -10.32 -14.99
CA PRO A 122 8.31 -9.47 -15.96
C PRO A 122 8.71 -8.11 -15.38
N ARG A 123 8.12 -7.69 -14.25
CA ARG A 123 8.46 -6.45 -13.56
C ARG A 123 9.80 -6.53 -12.81
N TYR A 124 10.22 -7.74 -12.45
CA TYR A 124 11.44 -8.02 -11.70
C TYR A 124 12.23 -9.15 -12.37
N PRO A 125 12.75 -8.91 -13.58
CA PRO A 125 13.54 -9.92 -14.28
C PRO A 125 14.73 -10.30 -13.42
N HIS A 126 15.08 -11.59 -13.43
CA HIS A 126 16.21 -12.09 -12.67
C HIS A 126 17.50 -11.47 -13.20
N ARG A 127 18.00 -10.44 -12.51
CA ARG A 127 19.24 -9.75 -12.86
C ARG A 127 20.41 -10.37 -12.12
N GLN A 128 21.57 -10.43 -12.78
CA GLN A 128 22.80 -10.96 -12.20
C GLN A 128 23.33 -10.11 -11.03
N ASP A 129 22.92 -8.84 -10.95
CA ASP A 129 23.29 -7.90 -9.89
C ASP A 129 22.66 -8.23 -8.53
N LYS A 130 21.87 -9.31 -8.43
CA LYS A 130 21.18 -9.76 -7.22
C LYS A 130 20.36 -8.64 -6.56
N GLY A 131 19.91 -7.65 -7.33
CA GLY A 131 19.12 -6.55 -6.80
C GLY A 131 19.90 -5.41 -6.15
N ALA A 132 21.20 -5.28 -6.44
CA ALA A 132 22.02 -4.17 -5.94
C ALA A 132 21.40 -2.78 -6.22
N GLU A 133 20.73 -2.61 -7.36
CA GLU A 133 20.15 -1.32 -7.77
C GLU A 133 18.94 -0.89 -6.91
N TRP A 134 18.07 -1.82 -6.50
CA TRP A 134 16.94 -1.49 -5.64
C TRP A 134 17.35 -1.44 -4.18
N ALA A 135 18.26 -2.33 -3.77
CA ALA A 135 18.72 -2.43 -2.39
C ALA A 135 19.53 -1.20 -1.98
N SER A 136 20.28 -0.57 -2.89
CA SER A 136 21.05 0.65 -2.61
C SER A 136 20.18 1.88 -2.27
N LYS A 137 18.88 1.82 -2.57
CA LYS A 137 17.91 2.89 -2.27
C LYS A 137 17.26 2.72 -0.88
N LEU A 138 17.62 1.67 -0.15
CA LEU A 138 17.07 1.31 1.15
C LEU A 138 18.13 1.44 2.23
N ASP A 139 17.71 1.94 3.38
CA ASP A 139 18.51 1.94 4.60
C ASP A 139 17.96 0.89 5.57
N ILE A 140 18.83 0.00 6.05
CA ILE A 140 18.48 -1.17 6.88
C ILE A 140 17.80 -0.79 8.19
N ASN A 141 18.10 0.39 8.73
CA ASN A 141 17.54 0.90 9.98
C ASN A 141 16.43 1.94 9.74
N GLU A 142 16.09 2.21 8.48
CA GLU A 142 15.17 3.29 8.06
C GLU A 142 15.61 4.69 8.53
N ASP A 143 16.92 4.90 8.71
CA ASP A 143 17.52 6.17 9.15
C ASP A 143 17.63 7.17 7.98
N TYR A 144 16.49 7.51 7.39
CA TYR A 144 16.41 8.41 6.25
C TYR A 144 16.38 9.89 6.67
N GLU A 145 17.20 10.71 6.01
CA GLU A 145 17.08 12.17 6.08
C GLU A 145 15.98 12.66 5.13
N TYR A 146 15.05 13.50 5.61
CA TYR A 146 13.93 14.00 4.82
C TYR A 146 14.08 15.48 4.47
N SER A 147 13.96 15.79 3.19
CA SER A 147 13.79 17.17 2.72
C SER A 147 12.33 17.62 2.81
N MET A 148 12.08 18.93 2.65
CA MET A 148 10.72 19.45 2.52
C MET A 148 9.99 18.89 1.29
N ALA A 149 10.69 18.73 0.17
CA ALA A 149 10.13 18.17 -1.07
C ALA A 149 9.68 16.70 -0.88
N ASP A 150 10.45 15.91 -0.11
CA ASP A 150 10.07 14.53 0.24
C ASP A 150 8.76 14.49 1.02
N SER A 151 8.58 15.43 1.95
CA SER A 151 7.37 15.50 2.79
C SER A 151 6.10 15.80 1.98
N LEU A 152 6.21 16.65 0.94
CA LEU A 152 5.12 16.91 0.01
C LEU A 152 4.78 15.67 -0.82
N THR A 153 5.81 14.96 -1.30
CA THR A 153 5.64 13.72 -2.07
C THR A 153 4.94 12.65 -1.24
N ILE A 154 5.35 12.44 0.01
CA ILE A 154 4.73 11.47 0.93
C ILE A 154 3.24 11.78 1.09
N SER A 155 2.90 13.04 1.34
CA SER A 155 1.51 13.50 1.49
C SER A 155 0.67 13.20 0.24
N ALA A 156 1.19 13.49 -0.96
CA ALA A 156 0.50 13.22 -2.21
C ALA A 156 0.21 11.72 -2.41
N VAL A 157 1.16 10.84 -2.09
CA VAL A 157 0.95 9.39 -2.21
C VAL A 157 -0.01 8.87 -1.14
N VAL A 158 -0.02 9.42 0.08
CA VAL A 158 -1.00 9.06 1.12
C VAL A 158 -2.41 9.41 0.67
N ASN A 159 -2.64 10.62 0.15
CA ASN A 159 -3.94 11.04 -0.36
C ASN A 159 -4.44 10.10 -1.47
N ARG A 160 -3.57 9.74 -2.42
CA ARG A 160 -3.93 8.80 -3.49
C ARG A 160 -4.34 7.42 -2.98
N VAL A 161 -3.68 6.91 -1.94
CA VAL A 161 -4.06 5.62 -1.32
C VAL A 161 -5.42 5.76 -0.64
N LEU A 162 -5.65 6.85 0.09
CA LEU A 162 -6.93 7.11 0.73
C LEU A 162 -8.06 7.23 -0.28
N ASP A 163 -7.83 7.87 -1.44
CA ASP A 163 -8.82 7.96 -2.51
C ASP A 163 -9.16 6.59 -3.10
N VAL A 164 -8.16 5.73 -3.31
CA VAL A 164 -8.38 4.36 -3.80
C VAL A 164 -9.12 3.52 -2.76
N LEU A 165 -8.72 3.59 -1.48
CA LEU A 165 -9.42 2.90 -0.40
C LEU A 165 -10.86 3.40 -0.29
N ASN A 166 -11.05 4.72 -0.32
CA ASN A 166 -12.36 5.31 -0.31
C ASN A 166 -13.18 4.79 -1.49
N ASN A 167 -12.65 4.73 -2.71
CA ASN A 167 -13.36 4.16 -3.85
C ASN A 167 -13.68 2.66 -3.67
N ILE A 168 -12.73 1.85 -3.22
CA ILE A 168 -12.91 0.41 -2.96
C ILE A 168 -14.02 0.18 -1.92
N PHE A 169 -14.02 0.95 -0.84
CA PHE A 169 -15.02 0.87 0.21
C PHE A 169 -16.32 1.64 -0.12
N SER A 170 -16.30 2.55 -1.09
CA SER A 170 -17.48 3.25 -1.62
C SER A 170 -18.28 2.38 -2.58
N ILE A 171 -17.72 1.27 -3.08
CA ILE A 171 -18.48 0.22 -3.75
C ILE A 171 -19.23 -0.57 -2.66
N SER A 172 -20.45 -0.10 -2.39
CA SER A 172 -21.46 -0.65 -1.47
C SER A 172 -21.44 -0.07 -0.05
N PRO A 173 -22.40 0.80 0.33
CA PRO A 173 -22.74 1.07 1.74
C PRO A 173 -23.48 -0.13 2.39
N GLY A 174 -23.23 -1.34 1.88
CA GLY A 174 -23.65 -2.60 2.43
C GLY A 174 -22.52 -3.13 3.28
N TYR A 175 -22.65 -2.90 4.60
CA TYR A 175 -21.89 -3.57 5.65
C TYR A 175 -21.62 -5.05 5.32
N LEU A 176 -20.47 -5.57 5.74
CA LEU A 176 -20.23 -7.01 5.73
C LEU A 176 -21.35 -7.68 6.54
N VAL A 177 -21.76 -8.90 6.16
CA VAL A 177 -22.96 -9.57 6.73
C VAL A 177 -22.92 -9.70 8.26
N TRP A 178 -21.73 -9.73 8.86
CA TRP A 178 -21.51 -9.82 10.31
C TRP A 178 -21.26 -8.47 11.01
N GLU A 179 -21.22 -7.36 10.27
CA GLU A 179 -21.09 -5.98 10.79
C GLU A 179 -22.45 -5.28 10.90
N HIS A 180 -23.56 -5.99 10.71
CA HIS A 180 -24.88 -5.46 10.99
C HIS A 180 -25.07 -5.21 12.48
N ASP A 181 -24.79 -3.99 12.92
CA ASP A 181 -25.28 -3.48 14.19
C ASP A 181 -26.83 -3.40 14.11
N PRO A 182 -27.57 -4.11 14.99
CA PRO A 182 -29.03 -4.03 15.00
C PRO A 182 -29.54 -2.59 15.13
N VAL A 183 -28.80 -1.71 15.80
CA VAL A 183 -29.14 -0.29 16.00
C VAL A 183 -29.14 0.49 14.68
N VAL A 184 -28.15 0.25 13.80
CA VAL A 184 -28.07 0.88 12.48
C VAL A 184 -29.21 0.40 11.57
N THR A 185 -29.65 -0.85 11.77
CA THR A 185 -30.75 -1.45 11.01
C THR A 185 -32.10 -0.83 11.39
N GLU A 186 -32.31 -0.53 12.67
CA GLU A 186 -33.47 0.23 13.16
C GLU A 186 -33.46 1.68 12.67
N LEU A 187 -32.33 2.38 12.76
CA LEU A 187 -32.20 3.75 12.26
C LEU A 187 -32.50 3.87 10.77
N ARG A 188 -32.12 2.88 9.96
CA ARG A 188 -32.43 2.84 8.51
C ARG A 188 -33.91 2.63 8.22
N LYS A 189 -34.65 1.88 9.06
CA LYS A 189 -36.12 1.78 8.94
C LYS A 189 -36.75 3.16 9.15
N ASP A 190 -36.35 3.85 10.22
CA ASP A 190 -36.83 5.20 10.53
C ASP A 190 -36.51 6.22 9.43
N THR A 191 -35.33 6.15 8.80
CA THR A 191 -34.99 7.07 7.70
C THR A 191 -35.69 6.74 6.39
N ARG A 192 -35.93 5.46 6.08
CA ARG A 192 -36.67 5.06 4.87
C ARG A 192 -38.13 5.50 4.93
N ASP A 193 -38.74 5.39 6.11
CA ASP A 193 -40.15 5.74 6.30
C ASP A 193 -40.38 7.26 6.32
N THR A 194 -39.34 8.06 6.61
CA THR A 194 -39.47 9.53 6.72
C THR A 194 -38.93 10.33 5.52
N LEU A 195 -37.85 9.88 4.85
CA LEU A 195 -37.14 10.69 3.84
C LEU A 195 -37.44 10.31 2.38
N ALA A 196 -37.60 9.02 2.09
CA ALA A 196 -37.78 8.52 0.73
C ALA A 196 -39.01 9.12 0.00
N PRO A 197 -40.21 9.22 0.62
CA PRO A 197 -41.37 9.76 -0.10
C PRO A 197 -41.30 11.28 -0.32
N LYS A 198 -40.53 12.03 0.50
CA LYS A 198 -40.36 13.49 0.35
C LYS A 198 -39.34 13.86 -0.73
N LEU A 199 -38.24 13.11 -0.83
CA LEU A 199 -37.20 13.39 -1.81
C LEU A 199 -37.64 12.97 -3.23
N MET A 200 -38.29 11.82 -3.38
CA MET A 200 -38.78 11.34 -4.68
C MET A 200 -39.84 12.28 -5.28
N ARG A 201 -40.71 12.87 -4.46
CA ARG A 201 -41.68 13.89 -4.91
C ARG A 201 -41.02 15.17 -5.41
N LYS A 202 -39.93 15.62 -4.77
CA LYS A 202 -39.17 16.81 -5.22
C LYS A 202 -38.37 16.54 -6.50
N LEU A 203 -37.77 15.35 -6.62
CA LEU A 203 -37.01 14.95 -7.80
C LEU A 203 -37.90 14.73 -9.03
N LEU A 204 -39.07 14.10 -8.88
CA LEU A 204 -40.04 13.99 -9.98
C LEU A 204 -40.57 15.37 -10.42
N ALA A 205 -40.79 16.30 -9.49
CA ALA A 205 -41.23 17.65 -9.82
C ALA A 205 -40.17 18.44 -10.63
N LEU A 206 -38.87 18.20 -10.38
CA LEU A 206 -37.76 18.82 -11.11
C LEU A 206 -37.51 18.20 -12.49
N LEU A 207 -37.81 16.91 -12.66
CA LEU A 207 -37.62 16.20 -13.94
C LEU A 207 -38.77 16.46 -14.94
N MET A 208 -39.91 16.93 -14.45
CA MET A 208 -41.11 17.19 -15.27
C MET A 208 -41.22 18.64 -15.74
N THR A 209 -40.26 19.51 -15.43
CA THR A 209 -40.22 20.88 -15.96
C THR A 209 -39.52 20.91 -17.33
N PRO A 210 -40.21 21.30 -18.43
CA PRO A 210 -39.59 21.36 -19.75
C PRO A 210 -38.60 22.53 -19.82
N GLY A 211 -37.29 22.24 -20.00
CA GLY A 211 -36.28 23.27 -20.30
C GLY A 211 -34.86 23.12 -19.71
N SER A 212 -34.56 22.10 -18.91
CA SER A 212 -33.30 22.03 -18.13
C SER A 212 -32.15 21.21 -18.78
N HIS A 213 -31.98 21.27 -20.10
CA HIS A 213 -30.91 20.52 -20.79
C HIS A 213 -29.54 21.20 -21.08
N PRO A 214 -29.24 22.47 -20.71
CA PRO A 214 -27.90 23.03 -20.98
C PRO A 214 -26.85 22.72 -19.89
N GLN A 215 -27.25 22.38 -18.66
CA GLN A 215 -26.29 22.14 -17.56
C GLN A 215 -25.69 20.72 -17.58
N LEU A 216 -26.48 19.72 -17.97
CA LEU A 216 -26.00 18.33 -18.09
C LEU A 216 -24.93 18.19 -19.20
N HIS A 217 -25.05 18.98 -20.27
CA HIS A 217 -24.07 18.97 -21.36
C HIS A 217 -22.73 19.61 -20.97
N ARG A 218 -22.74 20.66 -20.14
CA ARG A 218 -21.50 21.27 -19.61
C ARG A 218 -20.77 20.33 -18.65
N PHE A 219 -21.51 19.56 -17.86
CA PHE A 219 -20.94 18.57 -16.95
C PHE A 219 -20.21 17.45 -17.71
N LEU A 220 -20.80 16.94 -18.81
CA LEU A 220 -20.18 15.89 -19.61
C LEU A 220 -18.96 16.38 -20.40
N GLN A 221 -18.95 17.63 -20.86
CA GLN A 221 -17.78 18.23 -21.52
C GLN A 221 -16.59 18.41 -20.57
N ALA A 222 -16.83 18.76 -19.30
CA ALA A 222 -15.76 18.91 -18.31
C ALA A 222 -15.04 17.58 -17.98
N ILE A 223 -15.71 16.44 -18.17
CA ILE A 223 -15.16 15.11 -17.91
C ILE A 223 -14.21 14.65 -19.04
N GLN A 224 -14.31 15.23 -20.24
CA GLN A 224 -13.52 14.80 -21.41
C GLN A 224 -12.22 15.60 -21.63
N THR A 225 -12.00 16.73 -20.95
CA THR A 225 -10.93 17.69 -21.31
C THR A 225 -9.59 17.57 -20.57
N GLU A 226 -9.34 16.60 -19.69
CA GLU A 226 -8.02 16.47 -19.04
C GLU A 226 -7.46 15.05 -19.13
N LEU A 227 -6.91 14.71 -20.29
CA LEU A 227 -5.89 13.69 -20.48
C LEU A 227 -4.91 14.21 -21.56
N GLU A 228 -4.14 15.23 -21.22
CA GLU A 228 -2.88 15.49 -21.93
C GLU A 228 -1.73 14.76 -21.19
N PRO A 229 -0.81 14.11 -21.92
CA PRO A 229 0.33 13.42 -21.33
C PRO A 229 1.37 14.42 -20.80
N LEU A 230 1.77 14.25 -19.54
CA LEU A 230 2.94 14.89 -18.93
C LEU A 230 4.23 14.26 -19.49
N ASP A 231 4.57 14.56 -20.75
CA ASP A 231 5.83 14.14 -21.38
C ASP A 231 6.64 15.33 -21.96
N SER A 232 6.40 16.57 -21.50
CA SER A 232 7.18 17.73 -21.92
C SER A 232 7.58 18.65 -20.77
N ILE A 233 8.51 18.19 -19.94
CA ILE A 233 9.43 19.10 -19.26
C ILE A 233 10.82 18.79 -19.81
N HIS A 234 11.16 19.53 -20.88
CA HIS A 234 12.51 19.66 -21.41
C HIS A 234 13.39 20.30 -20.32
N ASP A 235 14.46 19.59 -19.99
CA ASP A 235 15.56 20.05 -19.16
C ASP A 235 16.52 20.84 -20.05
N ASP A 236 16.26 22.14 -20.22
CA ASP A 236 17.19 23.09 -20.82
C ASP A 236 17.61 24.11 -19.74
N THR A 237 18.56 23.71 -18.89
CA THR A 237 19.40 24.66 -18.17
C THR A 237 20.87 24.31 -18.34
N VAL A 238 21.36 24.57 -19.54
CA VAL A 238 22.79 24.71 -19.83
C VAL A 238 23.28 26.00 -19.14
N ILE A 239 23.92 25.86 -17.98
CA ILE A 239 24.71 26.94 -17.38
C ILE A 239 26.06 26.97 -18.11
N GLN A 240 26.20 27.88 -19.06
CA GLN A 240 27.50 28.27 -19.63
C GLN A 240 28.20 29.25 -18.67
N HIS A 241 29.28 28.81 -18.04
CA HIS A 241 30.33 29.72 -17.55
C HIS A 241 31.47 29.77 -18.57
N ALA A 242 31.57 30.91 -19.25
CA ALA A 242 32.78 31.48 -19.85
C ALA A 242 33.76 31.93 -18.72
N GLU A 243 35.07 32.11 -18.85
CA GLU A 243 36.14 31.83 -19.83
C GLU A 243 37.44 32.38 -19.16
N LEU A 244 38.61 32.09 -19.76
CA LEU A 244 39.92 32.80 -19.66
C LEU A 244 41.08 32.12 -18.88
N LEU A 245 41.92 31.43 -19.66
CA LEU A 245 43.40 31.36 -19.59
C LEU A 245 44.03 32.71 -20.04
N PRO A 246 45.37 32.86 -20.17
CA PRO A 246 46.49 32.73 -19.23
C PRO A 246 47.29 34.07 -19.21
N PRO A 247 48.58 34.15 -18.78
CA PRO A 247 49.73 33.63 -19.57
C PRO A 247 50.61 32.61 -18.85
#